data_AF-B5VG06-F1
#
_entry.id   AF-B5VG06-F1
#
_cell.length_a   1.000
_cell.length_b   1.000
_cell.length_c   1.000
_cell.angle_alpha   90.00
_cell.angle_beta   90.00
_cell.angle_gamma   90.00
#
_symmetry.space_group_name_H-M   'P 1'
#
loop_
_entity.id
_entity.type
_entity.pdbx_description
1 polymer ?
#
loop_
_entity_poly.entity_id
_entity_poly.type
_entity_poly.pdbx_seq_one_letter_code
_entity_poly.pdbx_strand_id
1 'polypeptide(L)'
;FNYHSLEVFLDNYLKLVAANTDEMVPHNLLKKSIYHSFFSLAISSTNNLSPYETFNHPILSLIALDISNGEVYEDARDLLVNFKNLNHNTENFPIFMNTNEMLPVFLLCYNDDSQEEFEKCQALAKKLKKQLFVESILLALWKDSFIYDENSVIQLHQPVMSSLEEILFFLQAPTQTTLSLALINSIYDMLDYLVYDLMIPFMKRKVSFWEETILQPRKSLFNGAKFFKKFMNKNPVNGNHQHNSLTRDSQGNEYFASSSSEFLMRKLADWSMMLSDFKTAYSTYESLMDDLDAFPKYLASCIEWCAVSLLMGAQSIVTVKMIKNDINPLIERALATYENCSQIQRGKGKESNSLDVTEPVRSYETRCMILASELFLSLSDTWTSTPYAIQYLETILDECKLGPCSQIMVWERLSDCYNLRVDPRIKHRVGAMKKDAKDTEDLRGEHKYSTDHFTDEDILSEGLTRRRKAAFFRLIAAKKWAEQKQWRQVSWCLKDIESTYSEIKFLHGNGLILSKLKNQLNLKDVDSAPRPSEKNLTRTSVSFIG
;
A
#
# COMPACT_ATOMS: atom_id res chain seq x y z
N PHE A 1 7.23 -6.97 -6.24
CA PHE A 1 7.09 -7.41 -4.83
C PHE A 1 8.24 -8.37 -4.49
N ASN A 2 9.00 -8.13 -3.41
CA ASN A 2 10.18 -8.94 -3.07
C ASN A 2 9.99 -9.62 -1.72
N TYR A 3 9.72 -10.94 -1.74
CA TYR A 3 9.49 -11.73 -0.53
C TYR A 3 10.68 -11.70 0.44
N HIS A 4 11.91 -11.69 -0.08
CA HIS A 4 13.10 -11.69 0.74
C HIS A 4 13.26 -10.36 1.46
N SER A 5 13.14 -9.24 0.74
CA SER A 5 13.17 -7.91 1.35
C SER A 5 12.08 -7.75 2.42
N LEU A 6 10.87 -8.28 2.17
CA LEU A 6 9.76 -8.19 3.12
C LEU A 6 10.05 -8.97 4.41
N GLU A 7 10.63 -10.18 4.27
CA GLU A 7 11.01 -11.00 5.42
C GLU A 7 12.14 -10.35 6.23
N VAL A 8 13.17 -9.80 5.56
CA VAL A 8 14.27 -9.07 6.21
C VAL A 8 13.76 -7.84 6.95
N PHE A 9 12.82 -7.10 6.33
CA PHE A 9 12.17 -5.96 6.97
C PHE A 9 11.45 -6.40 8.26
N LEU A 10 10.62 -7.44 8.15
CA LEU A 10 9.81 -7.89 9.27
C LEU A 10 10.68 -8.40 10.43
N ASP A 11 11.75 -9.15 10.15
CA ASP A 11 12.69 -9.60 11.19
C ASP A 11 13.37 -8.42 11.93
N ASN A 12 13.83 -7.40 11.18
CA ASN A 12 14.41 -6.19 11.78
C ASN A 12 13.39 -5.39 12.59
N TYR A 13 12.17 -5.26 12.07
CA TYR A 13 11.09 -4.55 12.73
C TYR A 13 10.68 -5.25 14.03
N LEU A 14 10.55 -6.58 14.04
CA LEU A 14 10.24 -7.37 15.22
C LEU A 14 11.34 -7.29 16.29
N LYS A 15 12.62 -7.27 15.90
CA LYS A 15 13.74 -7.02 16.82
C LYS A 15 13.63 -5.65 17.49
N LEU A 16 13.29 -4.61 16.72
CA LEU A 16 13.08 -3.27 17.24
C LEU A 16 11.91 -3.23 18.23
N VAL A 17 10.79 -3.88 17.91
CA VAL A 17 9.64 -4.01 18.82
C VAL A 17 10.06 -4.73 20.11
N ALA A 18 10.80 -5.84 20.01
CA ALA A 18 11.25 -6.60 21.17
C ALA A 18 12.18 -5.80 22.08
N ALA A 19 13.05 -4.95 21.51
CA ALA A 19 13.97 -4.09 22.25
C ALA A 19 13.28 -2.92 22.99
N ASN A 20 12.16 -2.43 22.46
CA ASN A 20 11.49 -1.22 22.95
C ASN A 20 10.15 -1.48 23.68
N THR A 21 9.73 -2.75 23.81
CA THR A 21 8.48 -3.12 24.49
C THR A 21 8.71 -4.19 25.54
N ASP A 22 7.85 -4.22 26.55
CA ASP A 22 7.74 -5.28 27.54
C ASP A 22 6.40 -6.03 27.44
N GLU A 23 6.13 -6.97 28.34
CA GLU A 23 4.90 -7.75 28.30
C GLU A 23 3.67 -6.96 28.74
N MET A 24 3.85 -5.91 29.55
CA MET A 24 2.77 -5.10 30.11
C MET A 24 2.33 -4.00 29.14
N VAL A 25 3.11 -3.73 28.10
CA VAL A 25 2.74 -2.78 27.05
C VAL A 25 1.41 -3.20 26.39
N PRO A 26 0.45 -2.27 26.20
CA PRO A 26 -0.80 -2.53 25.50
C PRO A 26 -0.58 -2.98 24.05
N HIS A 27 -0.55 -4.30 23.84
CA HIS A 27 -0.10 -4.89 22.57
C HIS A 27 -1.08 -4.68 21.41
N ASN A 28 -2.35 -4.41 21.69
CA ASN A 28 -3.37 -4.22 20.66
C ASN A 28 -3.06 -3.06 19.68
N LEU A 29 -2.49 -1.95 20.18
CA LEU A 29 -2.12 -0.81 19.32
C LEU A 29 -0.87 -1.12 18.49
N LEU A 30 0.16 -1.68 19.12
CA LEU A 30 1.39 -2.09 18.45
C LEU A 30 1.13 -3.13 17.37
N LYS A 31 0.27 -4.10 17.65
CA LYS A 31 -0.12 -5.14 16.70
C LYS A 31 -0.80 -4.56 15.46
N LYS A 32 -1.69 -3.57 15.63
CA LYS A 32 -2.28 -2.83 14.50
C LYS A 32 -1.20 -2.13 13.67
N SER A 33 -0.24 -1.48 14.33
CA SER A 33 0.89 -0.83 13.65
C SER A 33 1.74 -1.84 12.86
N ILE A 34 2.11 -2.98 13.46
CA ILE A 34 2.87 -4.05 12.79
C ILE A 34 2.12 -4.57 11.56
N TYR A 35 0.81 -4.83 11.65
CA TYR A 35 0.03 -5.25 10.49
C TYR A 35 -0.05 -4.17 9.43
N HIS A 36 -0.32 -2.93 9.84
CA HIS A 36 -0.43 -1.82 8.92
C HIS A 36 0.87 -1.68 8.14
N SER A 37 2.02 -1.64 8.81
CA SER A 37 3.33 -1.59 8.17
C SER A 37 3.61 -2.82 7.29
N PHE A 38 3.30 -4.04 7.75
CA PHE A 38 3.53 -5.25 6.96
C PHE A 38 2.70 -5.26 5.67
N PHE A 39 1.39 -5.02 5.77
CA PHE A 39 0.50 -5.07 4.62
C PHE A 39 0.67 -3.86 3.71
N SER A 40 0.92 -2.66 4.26
CA SER A 40 1.22 -1.48 3.46
C SER A 40 2.51 -1.66 2.67
N LEU A 41 3.56 -2.24 3.27
CA LEU A 41 4.82 -2.47 2.56
C LEU A 41 4.76 -3.66 1.61
N ALA A 42 3.87 -4.61 1.89
CA ALA A 42 3.66 -5.71 0.97
C ALA A 42 2.98 -5.27 -0.33
N ILE A 43 2.18 -4.20 -0.27
CA ILE A 43 1.50 -3.61 -1.43
C ILE A 43 2.22 -2.37 -1.96
N SER A 44 3.08 -1.75 -1.16
CA SER A 44 3.83 -0.55 -1.55
C SER A 44 4.76 -0.88 -2.71
N SER A 45 4.96 0.14 -3.51
CA SER A 45 5.87 0.08 -4.63
C SER A 45 7.30 -0.21 -4.22
N THR A 46 7.96 -0.94 -5.10
CA THR A 46 9.42 -1.04 -5.11
C THR A 46 10.00 0.25 -5.68
N ASN A 47 11.26 0.55 -5.36
CA ASN A 47 12.01 1.66 -6.00
C ASN A 47 12.15 1.54 -7.54
N ASN A 48 11.68 0.45 -8.14
CA ASN A 48 11.70 0.24 -9.58
C ASN A 48 10.40 0.76 -10.23
N LEU A 49 10.57 1.52 -11.31
CA LEU A 49 9.46 2.01 -12.13
C LEU A 49 8.92 0.88 -13.00
N SER A 50 7.62 0.60 -12.87
CA SER A 50 6.95 -0.45 -13.63
C SER A 50 6.53 0.06 -15.02
N PRO A 51 6.68 -0.72 -16.10
CA PRO A 51 6.05 -0.44 -17.39
C PRO A 51 4.56 -0.82 -17.41
N TYR A 52 4.07 -1.59 -16.43
CA TYR A 52 2.73 -2.20 -16.44
C TYR A 52 1.69 -1.41 -15.62
N GLU A 53 2.13 -0.41 -14.85
CA GLU A 53 1.35 0.51 -14.04
C GLU A 53 2.16 1.80 -13.81
N THR A 54 1.49 2.93 -13.56
CA THR A 54 2.14 4.25 -13.47
C THR A 54 2.02 4.93 -12.11
N PHE A 55 1.62 4.20 -11.06
CA PHE A 55 1.48 4.75 -9.69
C PHE A 55 2.77 5.34 -9.11
N ASN A 56 3.93 4.81 -9.51
CA ASN A 56 5.25 5.28 -9.04
C ASN A 56 5.95 6.17 -10.07
N HIS A 57 5.30 6.47 -11.18
CA HIS A 57 5.89 7.35 -12.17
C HIS A 57 5.87 8.78 -11.62
N PRO A 58 6.96 9.54 -11.77
CA PRO A 58 7.00 10.90 -11.27
C PRO A 58 5.94 11.75 -11.97
N ILE A 59 5.12 12.44 -11.17
CA ILE A 59 4.14 13.43 -11.65
C ILE A 59 4.79 14.81 -11.78
N LEU A 60 5.74 15.11 -10.89
CA LEU A 60 6.37 16.40 -10.72
C LEU A 60 7.89 16.22 -10.50
N SER A 61 8.66 17.21 -10.94
CA SER A 61 10.10 17.31 -10.69
C SER A 61 10.42 18.66 -10.07
N LEU A 62 11.02 18.65 -8.87
CA LEU A 62 11.53 19.85 -8.21
C LEU A 62 12.95 20.14 -8.71
N ILE A 63 13.15 21.33 -9.27
CA ILE A 63 14.45 21.80 -9.76
C ILE A 63 14.89 22.93 -8.84
N ALA A 64 15.84 22.64 -7.95
CA ALA A 64 16.29 23.61 -6.96
C ALA A 64 17.28 24.61 -7.55
N LEU A 65 17.17 25.86 -7.12
CA LEU A 65 18.14 26.93 -7.34
C LEU A 65 18.50 27.57 -6.00
N ASP A 66 19.78 27.81 -5.79
CA ASP A 66 20.37 28.48 -4.64
C ASP A 66 20.72 29.93 -5.00
N ILE A 67 19.84 30.85 -4.60
CA ILE A 67 20.02 32.28 -4.86
C ILE A 67 21.16 32.86 -4.02
N SER A 68 21.49 32.24 -2.88
CA SER A 68 22.62 32.67 -2.04
C SER A 68 23.97 32.40 -2.72
N ASN A 69 24.03 31.38 -3.57
CA ASN A 69 25.18 31.08 -4.44
C ASN A 69 25.17 31.87 -5.76
N GLY A 70 24.24 32.81 -5.93
CA GLY A 70 24.19 33.68 -7.09
C GLY A 70 23.68 33.01 -8.37
N GLU A 71 22.94 31.90 -8.26
CA GLU A 71 22.31 31.27 -9.42
C GLU A 71 21.21 32.17 -10.00
N VAL A 72 21.17 32.22 -11.34
CA VAL A 72 20.34 33.17 -12.10
C VAL A 72 19.45 32.46 -13.12
N TYR A 73 18.74 33.27 -13.91
CA TYR A 73 17.84 32.80 -14.96
C TYR A 73 18.49 31.89 -16.01
N GLU A 74 19.76 32.14 -16.36
CA GLU A 74 20.45 31.32 -17.36
C GLU A 74 20.67 29.90 -16.83
N ASP A 75 21.07 29.75 -15.56
CA ASP A 75 21.20 28.46 -14.89
C ASP A 75 19.86 27.72 -14.85
N ALA A 76 18.78 28.44 -14.50
CA ALA A 76 17.43 27.90 -14.51
C ALA A 76 17.04 27.38 -15.90
N ARG A 77 17.30 28.16 -16.96
CA ARG A 77 17.00 27.75 -18.34
C ARG A 77 17.77 26.49 -18.70
N ASP A 78 19.06 26.44 -18.40
CA ASP A 78 19.93 25.34 -18.76
C ASP A 78 19.54 24.05 -18.01
N LEU A 79 19.17 24.15 -16.72
CA LEU A 79 18.59 23.05 -15.94
C LEU A 79 17.27 22.55 -16.54
N LEU A 80 16.37 23.45 -16.96
CA LEU A 80 15.11 23.07 -17.58
C LEU A 80 15.33 22.36 -18.92
N VAL A 81 16.27 22.84 -19.73
CA VAL A 81 16.65 22.20 -21.00
C VAL A 81 17.22 20.81 -20.75
N ASN A 82 18.09 20.66 -19.75
CA ASN A 82 18.64 19.36 -19.37
C ASN A 82 17.52 18.41 -18.92
N PHE A 83 16.64 18.86 -18.03
CA PHE A 83 15.47 18.10 -17.58
C PHE A 83 14.59 17.63 -18.75
N LYS A 84 14.27 18.52 -19.69
CA LYS A 84 13.43 18.16 -20.85
C LYS A 84 14.10 17.16 -21.79
N ASN A 85 15.43 17.10 -21.80
CA ASN A 85 16.20 16.20 -22.64
C ASN A 85 16.65 14.90 -21.92
N LEU A 86 16.21 14.64 -20.68
CA LEU A 86 16.59 13.41 -19.96
C LEU A 86 16.27 12.14 -20.76
N ASN A 87 15.16 12.12 -21.51
CA ASN A 87 14.79 10.97 -22.36
C ASN A 87 15.87 10.60 -23.40
N HIS A 88 16.70 11.56 -23.81
CA HIS A 88 17.75 11.38 -24.83
C HIS A 88 19.15 11.31 -24.22
N ASN A 89 19.39 12.09 -23.16
CA ASN A 89 20.72 12.26 -22.57
C ASN A 89 21.02 11.24 -21.46
N THR A 90 20.01 10.58 -20.92
CA THR A 90 20.18 9.59 -19.85
C THR A 90 20.33 8.20 -20.47
N GLU A 91 21.45 7.54 -20.19
CA GLU A 91 21.65 6.16 -20.60
C GLU A 91 20.56 5.27 -19.98
N ASN A 92 19.96 4.39 -20.78
CA ASN A 92 18.90 3.50 -20.36
C ASN A 92 17.67 4.22 -19.76
N PHE A 93 17.35 5.43 -20.23
CA PHE A 93 16.11 6.10 -19.85
C PHE A 93 14.90 5.21 -20.22
N PRO A 94 13.96 4.95 -19.29
CA PRO A 94 12.84 4.06 -19.56
C PRO A 94 11.95 4.53 -20.72
N ILE A 95 11.80 3.69 -21.75
CA ILE A 95 11.07 4.02 -23.00
C ILE A 95 9.57 4.29 -22.79
N PHE A 96 9.04 3.85 -21.66
CA PHE A 96 7.66 4.06 -21.22
C PHE A 96 7.49 5.34 -20.40
N MET A 97 8.53 6.18 -20.25
CA MET A 97 8.47 7.47 -19.57
C MET A 97 8.70 8.64 -20.52
N ASN A 98 8.17 9.80 -20.13
CA ASN A 98 8.33 11.05 -20.86
C ASN A 98 8.34 12.26 -19.92
N THR A 99 9.41 13.05 -19.93
CA THR A 99 9.55 14.30 -19.16
C THR A 99 8.50 15.37 -19.50
N ASN A 100 7.83 15.28 -20.66
CA ASN A 100 6.74 16.20 -21.03
C ASN A 100 5.42 15.90 -20.31
N GLU A 101 5.34 14.77 -19.62
CA GLU A 101 4.21 14.36 -18.79
C GLU A 101 4.47 14.62 -17.31
N MET A 102 5.65 15.16 -16.97
CA MET A 102 6.05 15.58 -15.63
C MET A 102 5.95 17.10 -15.53
N LEU A 103 5.43 17.61 -14.41
CA LEU A 103 5.38 19.03 -14.11
C LEU A 103 6.74 19.48 -13.56
N PRO A 104 7.55 20.30 -14.26
CA PRO A 104 8.70 20.93 -13.64
C PRO A 104 8.22 22.06 -12.71
N VAL A 105 8.81 22.17 -11.52
CA VAL A 105 8.63 23.31 -10.61
C VAL A 105 9.98 23.73 -10.08
N PHE A 106 10.30 25.02 -10.19
CA PHE A 106 11.53 25.55 -9.61
C PHE A 106 11.37 25.78 -8.11
N LEU A 107 12.33 25.32 -7.31
CA LEU A 107 12.42 25.61 -5.89
C LEU A 107 13.54 26.65 -5.68
N LEU A 108 13.17 27.89 -5.42
CA LEU A 108 14.10 29.01 -5.23
C LEU A 108 14.46 29.11 -3.75
N CYS A 109 15.62 28.57 -3.39
CA CYS A 109 16.17 28.60 -2.05
C CYS A 109 16.89 29.93 -1.82
N TYR A 110 16.60 30.62 -0.71
CA TYR A 110 17.21 31.90 -0.36
C TYR A 110 17.40 32.07 1.15
N ASN A 111 18.22 33.05 1.51
CA ASN A 111 18.41 33.48 2.90
C ASN A 111 17.33 34.49 3.30
N ASP A 112 16.51 34.13 4.28
CA ASP A 112 15.40 34.94 4.78
C ASP A 112 15.87 36.24 5.45
N ASP A 113 17.11 36.28 5.95
CA ASP A 113 17.70 37.48 6.55
C ASP A 113 18.16 38.50 5.47
N SER A 114 18.14 38.12 4.19
CA SER A 114 18.56 38.94 3.06
C SER A 114 17.36 39.41 2.23
N GLN A 115 16.93 40.67 2.49
CA GLN A 115 15.87 41.32 1.71
C GLN A 115 16.21 41.38 0.21
N GLU A 116 17.48 41.55 -0.14
CA GLU A 116 17.95 41.58 -1.53
C GLU A 116 17.76 40.21 -2.21
N GLU A 117 18.05 39.10 -1.53
CA GLU A 117 17.84 37.76 -2.07
C GLU A 117 16.36 37.45 -2.26
N PHE A 118 15.51 37.86 -1.31
CA PHE A 118 14.06 37.72 -1.45
C PHE A 118 13.52 38.48 -2.67
N GLU A 119 13.99 39.71 -2.90
CA GLU A 119 13.62 40.50 -4.08
C GLU A 119 14.12 39.85 -5.39
N LYS A 120 15.35 39.30 -5.40
CA LYS A 120 15.88 38.52 -6.52
C LYS A 120 15.03 37.28 -6.80
N CYS A 121 14.67 36.53 -5.77
CA CYS A 121 13.75 35.37 -5.84
C CYS A 121 12.43 35.73 -6.51
N GLN A 122 11.77 36.81 -6.06
CA GLN A 122 10.50 37.24 -6.64
C GLN A 122 10.64 37.68 -8.11
N ALA A 123 11.70 38.42 -8.43
CA ALA A 123 11.97 38.85 -9.80
C ALA A 123 12.24 37.66 -10.71
N LEU A 124 13.04 36.69 -10.25
CA LEU A 124 13.35 35.47 -10.97
C LEU A 124 12.10 34.61 -11.18
N ALA A 125 11.29 34.36 -10.15
CA ALA A 125 10.04 33.61 -10.27
C ALA A 125 9.09 34.22 -11.33
N LYS A 126 8.93 35.55 -11.33
CA LYS A 126 8.14 36.25 -12.37
C LYS A 126 8.73 36.06 -13.77
N LYS A 127 10.07 36.10 -13.89
CA LYS A 127 10.76 35.90 -15.17
C LYS A 127 10.61 34.46 -15.66
N LEU A 128 10.76 33.46 -14.79
CA LEU A 128 10.58 32.03 -15.10
C LEU A 128 9.15 31.75 -15.58
N LYS A 129 8.15 32.25 -14.87
CA LYS A 129 6.74 32.11 -15.27
C LYS A 129 6.45 32.74 -16.63
N LYS A 130 7.00 33.94 -16.90
CA LYS A 130 6.74 34.68 -18.14
C LYS A 130 7.49 34.13 -19.36
N GLN A 131 8.73 33.67 -19.18
CA GLN A 131 9.61 33.30 -20.29
C GLN A 131 9.72 31.80 -20.51
N LEU A 132 9.68 30.99 -19.44
CA LEU A 132 9.78 29.53 -19.51
C LEU A 132 8.44 28.83 -19.30
N PHE A 133 7.40 29.55 -18.86
CA PHE A 133 6.07 29.00 -18.54
C PHE A 133 6.12 27.88 -17.48
N VAL A 134 7.05 28.02 -16.53
CA VAL A 134 7.25 27.09 -15.40
C VAL A 134 6.91 27.80 -14.10
N GLU A 135 6.26 27.09 -13.17
CA GLU A 135 5.93 27.60 -11.85
C GLU A 135 7.15 27.56 -10.93
N SER A 136 7.14 28.37 -9.88
CA SER A 136 8.24 28.44 -8.92
C SER A 136 7.71 28.59 -7.51
N ILE A 137 8.42 28.01 -6.55
CA ILE A 137 8.16 28.14 -5.13
C ILE A 137 9.38 28.73 -4.46
N LEU A 138 9.17 29.70 -3.58
CA LEU A 138 10.22 30.32 -2.80
C LEU A 138 10.33 29.57 -1.47
N LEU A 139 11.54 29.12 -1.13
CA LEU A 139 11.83 28.43 0.13
C LEU A 139 12.94 29.18 0.87
N ALA A 140 12.57 29.78 2.00
CA ALA A 140 13.54 30.31 2.95
C ALA A 140 14.29 29.13 3.58
N LEU A 141 15.48 28.82 3.08
CA LEU A 141 16.25 27.66 3.53
C LEU A 141 17.28 28.07 4.61
N TRP A 142 17.82 29.27 4.48
CA TRP A 142 18.78 29.82 5.43
C TRP A 142 18.12 30.95 6.21
N LYS A 143 18.27 30.88 7.54
CA LYS A 143 17.84 31.91 8.47
C LYS A 143 18.58 31.69 9.77
N ASP A 144 19.13 32.74 10.38
CA ASP A 144 19.88 32.63 11.63
C ASP A 144 19.07 31.95 12.74
N SER A 145 17.76 32.23 12.80
CA SER A 145 16.84 31.59 13.76
C SER A 145 16.70 30.07 13.58
N PHE A 146 17.01 29.51 12.41
CA PHE A 146 16.97 28.06 12.19
C PHE A 146 18.21 27.35 12.75
N ILE A 147 19.31 28.08 12.93
CA ILE A 147 20.64 27.51 13.26
C ILE A 147 20.92 27.60 14.76
N TYR A 148 20.52 28.69 15.42
CA TYR A 148 20.97 29.00 16.79
C TYR A 148 19.95 28.72 17.91
N ASP A 149 18.72 28.28 17.59
CA ASP A 149 17.71 27.95 18.60
C ASP A 149 17.64 26.42 18.84
N GLU A 150 18.50 25.90 19.72
CA GLU A 150 18.55 24.48 20.10
C GLU A 150 17.22 23.94 20.63
N ASN A 151 16.35 24.79 21.19
CA ASN A 151 15.03 24.38 21.69
C ASN A 151 13.99 24.25 20.57
N SER A 152 14.32 24.66 19.34
CA SER A 152 13.43 24.61 18.18
C SER A 152 13.68 23.42 17.26
N VAL A 153 14.69 22.59 17.54
CA VAL A 153 15.09 21.49 16.66
C VAL A 153 14.25 20.24 16.91
N ILE A 154 13.66 19.70 15.85
CA ILE A 154 12.80 18.51 15.88
C ILE A 154 13.51 17.36 15.18
N GLN A 155 13.50 16.19 15.84
CA GLN A 155 13.91 14.95 15.21
C GLN A 155 12.84 14.50 14.20
N LEU A 156 13.24 14.33 12.94
CA LEU A 156 12.34 13.86 11.91
C LEU A 156 11.98 12.39 12.14
N HIS A 157 10.70 12.09 12.01
CA HIS A 157 10.22 10.72 11.96
C HIS A 157 10.46 10.11 10.57
N GLN A 158 10.42 8.79 10.50
CA GLN A 158 10.46 8.10 9.21
C GLN A 158 9.23 8.50 8.37
N PRO A 159 9.38 8.64 7.04
CA PRO A 159 8.25 8.91 6.16
C PRO A 159 7.16 7.85 6.32
N VAL A 160 5.90 8.28 6.36
CA VAL A 160 4.74 7.37 6.51
C VAL A 160 4.59 6.46 5.29
N MET A 161 4.96 6.98 4.11
CA MET A 161 4.92 6.26 2.83
C MET A 161 6.33 6.19 2.27
N SER A 162 7.07 5.15 2.66
CA SER A 162 8.36 4.79 2.08
C SER A 162 8.24 3.44 1.39
N SER A 163 9.07 3.24 0.38
CA SER A 163 9.22 1.92 -0.22
C SER A 163 9.85 0.94 0.78
N LEU A 164 9.68 -0.35 0.53
CA LEU A 164 10.31 -1.39 1.33
C LEU A 164 11.84 -1.24 1.37
N GLU A 165 12.46 -0.87 0.24
CA GLU A 165 13.90 -0.65 0.15
C GLU A 165 14.36 0.56 0.97
N GLU A 166 13.62 1.67 0.95
CA GLU A 166 13.91 2.85 1.76
C GLU A 166 13.80 2.56 3.25
N ILE A 167 12.76 1.85 3.68
CA ILE A 167 12.60 1.48 5.10
C ILE A 167 13.72 0.55 5.55
N LEU A 168 14.12 -0.41 4.71
CA LEU A 168 15.27 -1.27 5.00
C LEU A 168 16.55 -0.46 5.18
N PHE A 169 16.78 0.54 4.31
CA PHE A 169 17.91 1.45 4.44
C PHE A 169 17.89 2.18 5.79
N PHE A 170 16.75 2.77 6.18
CA PHE A 170 16.61 3.47 7.46
C PHE A 170 16.76 2.56 8.68
N LEU A 171 16.36 1.29 8.59
CA LEU A 171 16.53 0.32 9.67
C LEU A 171 17.98 -0.13 9.83
N GLN A 172 18.74 -0.23 8.73
CA GLN A 172 20.14 -0.65 8.75
C GLN A 172 21.10 0.49 9.14
N ALA A 173 20.78 1.71 8.72
CA ALA A 173 21.57 2.90 8.99
C ALA A 173 20.67 4.00 9.59
N PRO A 174 20.30 3.90 10.87
CA PRO A 174 19.45 4.89 11.51
C PRO A 174 20.19 6.22 11.61
N THR A 175 19.87 7.15 10.72
CA THR A 175 20.34 8.54 10.79
C THR A 175 19.32 9.36 11.58
N GLN A 176 19.77 9.97 12.68
CA GLN A 176 18.97 10.98 13.36
C GLN A 176 19.09 12.27 12.57
N THR A 177 18.13 12.50 11.68
CA THR A 177 18.00 13.77 10.96
C THR A 177 17.16 14.72 11.80
N THR A 178 17.67 15.92 12.03
CA THR A 178 16.97 16.95 12.79
C THR A 178 16.84 18.21 11.95
N LEU A 179 15.70 18.90 12.04
CA LEU A 179 15.45 20.19 11.39
C LEU A 179 14.78 21.16 12.37
N SER A 180 14.96 22.46 12.18
CA SER A 180 14.22 23.47 12.95
C SER A 180 12.71 23.38 12.68
N LEU A 181 11.89 23.50 13.73
CA LEU A 181 10.43 23.53 13.66
C LEU A 181 9.93 24.63 12.73
N ALA A 182 10.60 25.78 12.72
CA ALA A 182 10.21 26.89 11.85
C ALA A 182 10.39 26.53 10.37
N LEU A 183 11.51 25.89 10.00
CA LEU A 183 11.74 25.38 8.65
C LEU A 183 10.75 24.27 8.30
N ILE A 184 10.45 23.36 9.22
CA ILE A 184 9.45 22.30 9.02
C ILE A 184 8.09 22.89 8.68
N ASN A 185 7.62 23.87 9.45
CA ASN A 185 6.34 24.54 9.20
C ASN A 185 6.33 25.22 7.81
N SER A 186 7.41 25.93 7.45
CA SER A 186 7.53 26.53 6.12
C SER A 186 7.53 25.51 4.98
N ILE A 187 8.14 24.33 5.18
CA ILE A 187 8.09 23.23 4.22
C ILE A 187 6.67 22.68 4.10
N TYR A 188 5.93 22.50 5.21
CA TYR A 188 4.54 22.01 5.15
C TYR A 188 3.60 22.98 4.42
N ASP A 189 3.69 24.28 4.70
CA ASP A 189 2.92 25.31 3.99
C ASP A 189 3.21 25.27 2.48
N MET A 190 4.49 25.04 2.12
CA MET A 190 4.91 24.88 0.73
C MET A 190 4.37 23.59 0.09
N LEU A 191 4.39 22.47 0.81
CA LEU A 191 3.90 21.19 0.31
C LEU A 191 2.39 21.24 0.03
N ASP A 192 1.61 21.93 0.86
CA ASP A 192 0.19 22.13 0.61
C ASP A 192 -0.04 22.88 -0.72
N TYR A 193 0.68 23.98 -0.95
CA TYR A 193 0.62 24.70 -2.23
C TYR A 193 1.07 23.83 -3.41
N LEU A 194 2.19 23.12 -3.28
CA LEU A 194 2.72 22.23 -4.31
C LEU A 194 1.72 21.15 -4.71
N VAL A 195 1.03 20.55 -3.73
CA VAL A 195 0.07 19.47 -3.96
C VAL A 195 -1.25 20.00 -4.50
N TYR A 196 -1.87 20.97 -3.81
CA TYR A 196 -3.24 21.39 -4.09
C TYR A 196 -3.36 22.40 -5.21
N ASP A 197 -2.40 23.31 -5.36
CA ASP A 197 -2.44 24.36 -6.39
C ASP A 197 -1.68 24.00 -7.67
N LEU A 198 -0.68 23.12 -7.59
CA LEU A 198 0.15 22.75 -8.74
C LEU A 198 -0.07 21.32 -9.23
N MET A 199 0.23 20.31 -8.40
CA MET A 199 0.26 18.91 -8.80
C MET A 199 -1.13 18.37 -9.18
N ILE A 200 -2.13 18.50 -8.28
CA ILE A 200 -3.49 18.00 -8.54
C ILE A 200 -4.12 18.69 -9.76
N PRO A 201 -4.07 20.02 -9.93
CA PRO A 201 -4.58 20.68 -11.13
C PRO A 201 -3.86 20.26 -12.42
N PHE A 202 -2.55 20.01 -12.36
CA PHE A 202 -1.81 19.46 -13.50
C PHE A 202 -2.30 18.06 -13.88
N MET A 203 -2.45 17.16 -12.90
CA MET A 203 -2.98 15.82 -13.14
C MET A 203 -4.37 15.87 -13.76
N LYS A 204 -5.28 16.69 -13.21
CA LYS A 204 -6.65 16.85 -13.73
C LYS A 204 -6.68 17.34 -15.17
N ARG A 205 -5.83 18.31 -15.53
CA ARG A 205 -5.71 18.80 -16.92
C ARG A 205 -5.23 17.71 -17.88
N LYS A 206 -4.24 16.90 -17.47
CA LYS A 206 -3.74 15.78 -18.29
C LYS A 206 -4.78 14.68 -18.46
N VAL A 207 -5.48 14.30 -17.39
CA VAL A 207 -6.58 13.34 -17.45
C VAL A 207 -7.66 13.81 -18.42
N SER A 208 -8.15 15.05 -18.27
CA SER A 208 -9.15 15.63 -19.18
C SER A 208 -8.66 15.66 -20.65
N PHE A 209 -7.39 16.01 -20.89
CA PHE A 209 -6.81 15.98 -22.22
C PHE A 209 -6.79 14.57 -22.82
N TRP A 210 -6.36 13.56 -22.07
CA TRP A 210 -6.34 12.17 -22.54
C TRP A 210 -7.75 11.61 -22.73
N GLU A 211 -8.72 12.01 -21.90
CA GLU A 211 -10.12 11.66 -22.08
C GLU A 211 -10.66 12.16 -23.43
N GLU A 212 -10.41 13.43 -23.76
CA GLU A 212 -10.89 14.04 -25.00
C GLU A 212 -10.15 13.53 -26.25
N THR A 213 -8.82 13.34 -26.15
CA THR A 213 -7.99 13.03 -27.32
C THR A 213 -7.82 11.54 -27.58
N ILE A 214 -7.99 10.68 -26.57
CA ILE A 214 -7.73 9.24 -26.67
C ILE A 214 -9.00 8.44 -26.38
N LEU A 215 -9.69 8.70 -25.27
CA LEU A 215 -10.83 7.88 -24.85
C LEU A 215 -12.12 8.17 -25.63
N GLN A 216 -12.49 9.45 -25.80
CA GLN A 216 -13.72 9.87 -26.48
C GLN A 216 -13.80 9.46 -27.95
N PRO A 217 -12.73 9.59 -28.78
CA PRO A 217 -12.75 9.12 -30.17
C PRO A 217 -13.08 7.63 -30.25
N ARG A 218 -12.58 6.85 -29.28
CA ARG A 218 -12.86 5.41 -29.17
C ARG A 218 -14.29 5.14 -28.74
N LYS A 219 -14.87 5.89 -27.80
CA LYS A 219 -16.30 5.73 -27.44
C LYS A 219 -17.25 6.13 -28.57
N SER A 220 -16.93 7.20 -29.30
CA SER A 220 -17.75 7.74 -30.40
C SER A 220 -17.83 6.78 -31.60
N LEU A 221 -16.70 6.16 -31.98
CA LEU A 221 -16.66 5.18 -33.07
C LEU A 221 -17.43 3.88 -32.74
N PHE A 222 -17.66 3.59 -31.46
CA PHE A 222 -18.27 2.33 -31.02
C PHE A 222 -19.75 2.45 -30.63
N ASN A 223 -20.28 3.64 -30.33
CA ASN A 223 -21.72 3.81 -30.11
C ASN A 223 -22.55 3.77 -31.41
N GLY A 224 -21.95 4.05 -32.57
CA GLY A 224 -22.60 3.88 -33.88
C GLY A 224 -22.43 2.48 -34.52
N ALA A 225 -21.44 1.69 -34.07
CA ALA A 225 -20.98 0.50 -34.81
C ALA A 225 -21.33 -0.86 -34.19
N LYS A 226 -22.04 -0.91 -33.05
CA LYS A 226 -22.50 -2.20 -32.46
C LYS A 226 -23.50 -2.96 -33.34
N PHE A 227 -24.19 -2.28 -34.27
CA PHE A 227 -25.05 -2.92 -35.27
C PHE A 227 -24.30 -3.37 -36.54
N PHE A 228 -23.18 -2.74 -36.90
CA PHE A 228 -22.43 -3.08 -38.11
C PHE A 228 -21.43 -4.23 -37.94
N LYS A 229 -20.92 -4.48 -36.72
CA LYS A 229 -20.06 -5.66 -36.44
C LYS A 229 -20.77 -7.00 -36.66
N LYS A 230 -22.12 -7.06 -36.61
CA LYS A 230 -22.88 -8.30 -36.85
C LYS A 230 -23.09 -8.66 -38.32
N PHE A 231 -22.84 -7.72 -39.25
CA PHE A 231 -23.03 -7.95 -40.70
C PHE A 231 -21.73 -8.20 -41.47
N MET A 232 -20.57 -8.19 -40.81
CA MET A 232 -19.26 -8.30 -41.47
C MET A 232 -18.45 -9.54 -41.07
N ASN A 233 -19.11 -10.59 -40.55
CA ASN A 233 -18.46 -11.88 -40.32
C ASN A 233 -18.69 -12.83 -41.51
N LYS A 234 -17.87 -12.67 -42.55
CA LYS A 234 -17.48 -13.72 -43.51
C LYS A 234 -16.33 -13.21 -44.38
N ASN A 235 -15.13 -13.26 -43.81
CA ASN A 235 -13.87 -13.62 -44.50
C ASN A 235 -12.71 -13.52 -43.49
N PRO A 236 -11.90 -14.57 -43.28
CA PRO A 236 -10.67 -14.47 -42.51
C PRO A 236 -9.61 -13.88 -43.45
N VAL A 237 -9.60 -12.55 -43.58
CA VAL A 237 -8.44 -11.86 -44.14
C VAL A 237 -7.53 -11.58 -42.96
N ASN A 238 -6.30 -12.10 -43.04
CA ASN A 238 -5.16 -11.75 -42.19
C ASN A 238 -5.14 -10.24 -41.92
N GLY A 239 -5.75 -9.85 -40.80
CA GLY A 239 -5.71 -8.50 -40.27
C GLY A 239 -4.42 -8.36 -39.49
N ASN A 240 -3.41 -7.81 -40.15
CA ASN A 240 -2.19 -7.33 -39.55
C ASN A 240 -2.56 -6.22 -38.54
N HIS A 241 -3.00 -6.59 -37.33
CA HIS A 241 -3.16 -5.65 -36.24
C HIS A 241 -1.78 -5.07 -35.95
N GLN A 242 -1.70 -3.75 -36.11
CA GLN A 242 -0.51 -2.92 -36.06
C GLN A 242 0.44 -3.32 -34.93
N HIS A 243 1.48 -4.06 -35.26
CA HIS A 243 2.56 -4.46 -34.35
C HIS A 243 3.53 -3.29 -34.02
N ASN A 244 3.11 -2.03 -34.25
CA ASN A 244 3.96 -0.83 -34.25
C ASN A 244 3.95 -0.01 -32.95
N SER A 245 3.27 -0.46 -31.89
CA SER A 245 3.21 0.29 -30.61
C SER A 245 4.29 -0.14 -29.60
N LEU A 246 4.89 -1.32 -29.78
CA LEU A 246 6.00 -1.80 -28.95
C LEU A 246 7.33 -1.26 -29.46
N THR A 247 8.13 -0.75 -28.53
CA THR A 247 9.51 -0.31 -28.74
C THR A 247 10.44 -1.18 -27.91
N ARG A 248 11.67 -1.40 -28.39
CA ARG A 248 12.69 -2.18 -27.67
C ARG A 248 13.60 -1.26 -26.86
N ASP A 249 13.92 -1.66 -25.64
CA ASP A 249 14.97 -1.04 -24.85
C ASP A 249 16.38 -1.52 -25.28
N SER A 250 17.42 -1.01 -24.63
CA SER A 250 18.82 -1.39 -24.86
C SER A 250 19.11 -2.87 -24.55
N GLN A 251 18.28 -3.51 -23.73
CA GLN A 251 18.37 -4.92 -23.35
C GLN A 251 17.50 -5.83 -24.23
N GLY A 252 16.81 -5.26 -25.23
CA GLY A 252 15.92 -5.98 -26.14
C GLY A 252 14.53 -6.31 -25.56
N ASN A 253 14.18 -5.79 -24.38
CA ASN A 253 12.83 -5.92 -23.84
C ASN A 253 11.86 -5.02 -24.60
N GLU A 254 10.67 -5.54 -24.88
CA GLU A 254 9.62 -4.82 -25.60
C GLU A 254 8.63 -4.18 -24.63
N TYR A 255 8.48 -2.85 -24.72
CA TYR A 255 7.48 -2.10 -23.96
C TYR A 255 6.66 -1.17 -24.86
N PHE A 256 5.45 -0.82 -24.42
CA PHE A 256 4.72 0.25 -25.08
C PHE A 256 5.49 1.56 -24.92
N ALA A 257 5.64 2.30 -26.01
CA ALA A 257 6.19 3.64 -25.95
C ALA A 257 5.29 4.55 -25.09
N SER A 258 5.89 5.53 -24.40
CA SER A 258 5.14 6.46 -23.53
C SER A 258 3.98 7.18 -24.25
N SER A 259 4.09 7.37 -25.56
CA SER A 259 3.08 8.04 -26.40
C SER A 259 2.05 7.10 -27.03
N SER A 260 2.12 5.79 -26.80
CA SER A 260 1.16 4.84 -27.37
C SER A 260 -0.22 5.04 -26.76
N SER A 261 -1.29 4.75 -27.53
CA SER A 261 -2.66 4.87 -27.04
C SER A 261 -2.93 3.97 -25.84
N GLU A 262 -2.38 2.75 -25.85
CA GLU A 262 -2.51 1.77 -24.78
C GLU A 262 -1.88 2.29 -23.49
N PHE A 263 -0.66 2.83 -23.59
CA PHE A 263 0.07 3.33 -22.44
C PHE A 263 -0.54 4.62 -21.87
N LEU A 264 -0.99 5.54 -22.73
CA LEU A 264 -1.67 6.75 -22.30
C LEU A 264 -3.05 6.46 -21.67
N MET A 265 -3.80 5.46 -22.17
CA MET A 265 -5.02 5.00 -21.49
C MET A 265 -4.70 4.34 -20.13
N ARG A 266 -3.61 3.57 -20.04
CA ARG A 266 -3.14 3.02 -18.76
C ARG A 266 -2.87 4.15 -17.75
N LYS A 267 -2.13 5.18 -18.18
CA LYS A 267 -1.82 6.36 -17.35
C LYS A 267 -3.07 7.15 -16.97
N LEU A 268 -4.03 7.31 -17.88
CA LEU A 268 -5.33 7.93 -17.57
C LEU A 268 -6.05 7.17 -16.45
N ALA A 269 -6.09 5.84 -16.52
CA ALA A 269 -6.75 5.01 -15.52
C ALA A 269 -6.04 5.08 -14.16
N ASP A 270 -4.71 4.96 -14.15
CA ASP A 270 -3.89 5.05 -12.93
C ASP A 270 -4.01 6.43 -12.27
N TRP A 271 -3.94 7.52 -13.05
CA TRP A 271 -4.06 8.88 -12.52
C TRP A 271 -5.47 9.18 -12.02
N SER A 272 -6.50 8.65 -12.69
CA SER A 272 -7.88 8.71 -12.19
C SER A 272 -8.01 8.00 -10.84
N MET A 273 -7.36 6.84 -10.69
CA MET A 273 -7.30 6.09 -9.44
C MET A 273 -6.61 6.91 -8.33
N MET A 274 -5.46 7.53 -8.62
CA MET A 274 -4.73 8.40 -7.67
C MET A 274 -5.54 9.64 -7.26
N LEU A 275 -6.32 10.19 -8.18
CA LEU A 275 -7.24 11.31 -7.94
C LEU A 275 -8.56 10.88 -7.27
N SER A 276 -8.69 9.60 -6.90
CA SER A 276 -9.90 9.00 -6.32
C SER A 276 -11.15 9.04 -7.23
N ASP A 277 -10.98 9.21 -8.54
CA ASP A 277 -12.05 8.97 -9.53
C ASP A 277 -12.06 7.50 -9.97
N PHE A 278 -12.50 6.65 -9.03
CA PHE A 278 -12.52 5.20 -9.21
C PHE A 278 -13.45 4.74 -10.34
N LYS A 279 -14.49 5.52 -10.64
CA LYS A 279 -15.44 5.21 -11.72
C LYS A 279 -14.79 5.37 -13.09
N THR A 280 -14.11 6.50 -13.31
CA THR A 280 -13.37 6.74 -14.54
C THR A 280 -12.24 5.73 -14.69
N ALA A 281 -11.49 5.46 -13.61
CA ALA A 281 -10.45 4.44 -13.58
C ALA A 281 -11.00 3.06 -14.02
N TYR A 282 -12.05 2.56 -13.37
CA TYR A 282 -12.69 1.28 -13.70
C TYR A 282 -13.08 1.20 -15.17
N SER A 283 -13.83 2.20 -15.67
CA SER A 283 -14.31 2.17 -17.05
C SER A 283 -13.19 2.23 -18.09
N THR A 284 -12.05 2.85 -17.74
CA THR A 284 -10.88 2.94 -18.60
C THR A 284 -10.11 1.63 -18.61
N TYR A 285 -9.88 1.01 -17.45
CA TYR A 285 -9.26 -0.32 -17.39
C TYR A 285 -10.09 -1.36 -18.15
N GLU A 286 -11.40 -1.39 -17.93
CA GLU A 286 -12.31 -2.31 -18.63
C GLU A 286 -12.20 -2.16 -20.16
N SER A 287 -12.18 -0.92 -20.65
CA SER A 287 -12.00 -0.65 -22.08
C SER A 287 -10.62 -1.02 -22.62
N LEU A 288 -9.58 -1.01 -21.78
CA LEU A 288 -8.20 -1.28 -22.16
C LEU A 288 -7.90 -2.79 -22.26
N MET A 289 -8.63 -3.64 -21.53
CA MET A 289 -8.36 -5.09 -21.48
C MET A 289 -8.32 -5.75 -22.86
N ASP A 290 -9.25 -5.39 -23.76
CA ASP A 290 -9.32 -5.99 -25.10
C ASP A 290 -8.09 -5.63 -25.95
N ASP A 291 -7.50 -4.44 -25.76
CA ASP A 291 -6.29 -4.02 -26.47
C ASP A 291 -5.05 -4.74 -25.95
N LEU A 292 -5.09 -5.16 -24.68
CA LEU A 292 -3.98 -5.80 -23.98
C LEU A 292 -4.01 -7.33 -24.07
N ASP A 293 -5.00 -7.94 -24.73
CA ASP A 293 -5.19 -9.39 -24.73
C ASP A 293 -3.96 -10.16 -25.26
N ALA A 294 -3.24 -9.57 -26.23
CA ALA A 294 -1.99 -10.12 -26.77
C ALA A 294 -0.74 -9.87 -25.88
N PHE A 295 -0.88 -9.09 -24.80
CA PHE A 295 0.21 -8.60 -23.96
C PHE A 295 -0.04 -8.96 -22.48
N PRO A 296 0.11 -10.25 -22.10
CA PRO A 296 -0.41 -10.77 -20.83
C PRO A 296 0.18 -10.10 -19.58
N LYS A 297 1.43 -9.60 -19.64
CA LYS A 297 2.03 -8.84 -18.53
C LYS A 297 1.32 -7.52 -18.24
N TYR A 298 0.93 -6.79 -19.29
CA TYR A 298 0.15 -5.57 -19.18
C TYR A 298 -1.30 -5.88 -18.79
N LEU A 299 -1.87 -6.93 -19.39
CA LEU A 299 -3.23 -7.36 -19.12
C LEU A 299 -3.44 -7.76 -17.66
N ALA A 300 -2.53 -8.55 -17.08
CA ALA A 300 -2.65 -9.01 -15.70
C ALA A 300 -2.76 -7.82 -14.71
N SER A 301 -1.85 -6.85 -14.83
CA SER A 301 -1.89 -5.61 -14.06
C SER A 301 -3.15 -4.79 -14.34
N CYS A 302 -3.59 -4.72 -15.60
CA CYS A 302 -4.82 -4.00 -15.96
C CYS A 302 -6.06 -4.62 -15.31
N ILE A 303 -6.15 -5.94 -15.25
CA ILE A 303 -7.28 -6.63 -14.63
C ILE A 303 -7.25 -6.50 -13.11
N GLU A 304 -6.07 -6.64 -12.48
CA GLU A 304 -5.90 -6.43 -11.04
C GLU A 304 -6.41 -5.05 -10.64
N TRP A 305 -5.93 -3.99 -11.30
CA TRP A 305 -6.32 -2.62 -10.97
C TRP A 305 -7.76 -2.28 -11.38
N CYS A 306 -8.32 -2.98 -12.38
CA CYS A 306 -9.75 -2.92 -12.66
C CYS A 306 -10.56 -3.43 -11.45
N ALA A 307 -10.24 -4.60 -10.92
CA ALA A 307 -10.90 -5.15 -9.73
C ALA A 307 -10.74 -4.24 -8.50
N VAL A 308 -9.53 -3.72 -8.27
CA VAL A 308 -9.23 -2.80 -7.17
C VAL A 308 -10.04 -1.50 -7.29
N SER A 309 -10.10 -0.90 -8.49
CA SER A 309 -10.89 0.31 -8.72
C SER A 309 -12.38 0.09 -8.47
N LEU A 310 -12.91 -1.09 -8.83
CA LEU A 310 -14.29 -1.46 -8.57
C LEU A 310 -14.59 -1.59 -7.06
N LEU A 311 -13.68 -2.22 -6.31
CA LEU A 311 -13.78 -2.35 -4.86
C LEU A 311 -13.67 -0.99 -4.14
N MET A 312 -12.73 -0.14 -4.55
CA MET A 312 -12.52 1.20 -3.98
C MET A 312 -13.67 2.17 -4.30
N GLY A 313 -14.25 2.08 -5.49
CA GLY A 313 -15.39 2.90 -5.91
C GLY A 313 -16.73 2.54 -5.27
N ALA A 314 -16.86 1.34 -4.72
CA ALA A 314 -18.09 0.84 -4.12
C ALA A 314 -18.26 1.33 -2.66
N GLN A 315 -18.32 2.64 -2.47
CA GLN A 315 -18.29 3.30 -1.14
C GLN A 315 -19.55 3.11 -0.27
N SER A 316 -20.60 2.45 -0.74
CA SER A 316 -21.82 2.28 0.09
C SER A 316 -22.38 0.86 0.17
N ILE A 317 -22.46 0.08 -0.92
CA ILE A 317 -22.95 -1.31 -0.84
C ILE A 317 -22.35 -2.16 -1.97
N VAL A 318 -21.37 -3.01 -1.63
CA VAL A 318 -20.98 -4.13 -2.49
C VAL A 318 -21.93 -5.29 -2.22
N THR A 319 -22.73 -5.69 -3.22
CA THR A 319 -23.67 -6.80 -3.07
C THR A 319 -22.99 -8.16 -3.28
N VAL A 320 -23.53 -9.22 -2.68
CA VAL A 320 -23.08 -10.61 -2.93
C VAL A 320 -23.01 -10.93 -4.43
N LYS A 321 -23.98 -10.44 -5.20
CA LYS A 321 -24.07 -10.65 -6.64
C LYS A 321 -22.90 -9.97 -7.37
N MET A 322 -22.59 -8.74 -6.99
CA MET A 322 -21.46 -7.98 -7.55
C MET A 322 -20.12 -8.64 -7.23
N ILE A 323 -19.94 -9.16 -6.00
CA ILE A 323 -18.74 -9.92 -5.66
C ILE A 323 -18.61 -11.14 -6.56
N LYS A 324 -19.67 -11.95 -6.65
CA LYS A 324 -19.63 -13.23 -7.38
C LYS A 324 -19.51 -13.08 -8.89
N ASN A 325 -20.17 -12.10 -9.47
CA ASN A 325 -20.32 -11.98 -10.92
C ASN A 325 -19.34 -10.99 -11.57
N ASP A 326 -18.87 -10.01 -10.80
CA ASP A 326 -18.07 -8.90 -11.35
C ASP A 326 -16.68 -8.87 -10.72
N ILE A 327 -16.58 -8.75 -9.39
CA ILE A 327 -15.29 -8.55 -8.69
C ILE A 327 -14.43 -9.83 -8.68
N ASN A 328 -14.96 -10.94 -8.17
CA ASN A 328 -14.20 -12.18 -8.05
C ASN A 328 -13.74 -12.71 -9.41
N PRO A 329 -14.56 -12.72 -10.48
CA PRO A 329 -14.09 -13.11 -11.81
C PRO A 329 -12.95 -12.25 -12.35
N LEU A 330 -12.93 -10.94 -12.06
CA LEU A 330 -11.79 -10.09 -12.42
C LEU A 330 -10.52 -10.52 -11.68
N ILE A 331 -10.60 -10.73 -10.36
CA ILE A 331 -9.43 -11.16 -9.56
C ILE A 331 -8.92 -12.52 -10.05
N GLU A 332 -9.80 -13.51 -10.21
CA GLU A 332 -9.42 -14.84 -10.72
C GLU A 332 -8.78 -14.77 -12.12
N ARG A 333 -9.32 -13.91 -13.01
CA ARG A 333 -8.72 -13.68 -14.33
C ARG A 333 -7.34 -13.04 -14.22
N ALA A 334 -7.14 -12.08 -13.32
CA ALA A 334 -5.83 -11.47 -13.08
C ALA A 334 -4.82 -12.52 -12.60
N LEU A 335 -5.18 -13.32 -11.59
CA LEU A 335 -4.33 -14.38 -11.04
C LEU A 335 -3.97 -15.43 -12.10
N ALA A 336 -4.95 -15.88 -12.89
CA ALA A 336 -4.69 -16.82 -13.99
C ALA A 336 -3.76 -16.22 -15.06
N THR A 337 -3.88 -14.92 -15.35
CA THR A 337 -3.02 -14.24 -16.33
C THR A 337 -1.60 -14.07 -15.81
N TYR A 338 -1.42 -13.76 -14.51
CA TYR A 338 -0.12 -13.74 -13.88
C TYR A 338 0.56 -15.12 -13.89
N GLU A 339 -0.18 -16.19 -13.57
CA GLU A 339 0.39 -17.55 -13.55
C GLU A 339 0.78 -18.00 -14.96
N ASN A 340 0.02 -17.61 -16.00
CA ASN A 340 0.40 -17.82 -17.39
C ASN A 340 1.71 -17.08 -17.76
N CYS A 341 1.86 -15.81 -17.34
CA CYS A 341 3.12 -15.08 -17.52
C CYS A 341 4.30 -15.82 -16.86
N SER A 342 4.07 -16.39 -15.67
CA SER A 342 4.99 -17.24 -14.91
C SER A 342 5.49 -18.43 -15.71
N GLN A 343 4.56 -19.14 -16.35
CA GLN A 343 4.84 -20.36 -17.09
C GLN A 343 5.63 -20.05 -18.36
N ILE A 344 5.27 -18.99 -19.09
CA ILE A 344 5.98 -18.54 -20.29
C ILE A 344 7.44 -18.20 -19.96
N GLN A 345 7.69 -17.49 -18.85
CA GLN A 345 9.05 -17.12 -18.45
C GLN A 345 9.89 -18.35 -18.07
N ARG A 346 9.31 -19.31 -17.33
CA ARG A 346 10.00 -20.59 -16.99
C ARG A 346 10.28 -21.44 -18.22
N GLY A 347 9.43 -21.38 -19.24
CA GLY A 347 9.64 -22.06 -20.51
C GLY A 347 10.86 -21.53 -21.27
N LYS A 348 11.02 -20.20 -21.33
CA LYS A 348 12.16 -19.55 -22.00
C LYS A 348 13.49 -19.72 -21.24
N GLY A 349 13.46 -19.71 -19.90
CA GLY A 349 14.67 -19.87 -19.07
C GLY A 349 15.35 -21.24 -19.15
N LYS A 350 14.74 -22.25 -19.80
CA LYS A 350 15.41 -23.53 -20.08
C LYS A 350 16.32 -23.49 -21.31
N GLU A 351 16.22 -22.46 -22.15
CA GLU A 351 17.02 -22.31 -23.38
C GLU A 351 18.13 -21.25 -23.25
N SER A 352 18.09 -20.38 -22.23
CA SER A 352 19.10 -19.33 -22.01
C SER A 352 19.82 -19.50 -20.67
N ASN A 353 21.12 -19.82 -20.70
CA ASN A 353 22.05 -19.79 -19.55
C ASN A 353 22.39 -18.34 -19.11
N SER A 354 21.45 -17.38 -19.19
CA SER A 354 21.67 -16.03 -18.66
C SER A 354 21.30 -15.98 -17.19
N LEU A 355 22.22 -15.43 -16.39
CA LEU A 355 22.10 -15.16 -14.97
C LEU A 355 21.19 -13.94 -14.73
N ASP A 356 20.09 -13.82 -15.46
CA ASP A 356 19.16 -12.70 -15.32
C ASP A 356 18.40 -12.84 -14.01
N VAL A 357 18.35 -11.74 -13.26
CA VAL A 357 17.56 -11.57 -12.04
C VAL A 357 16.09 -11.81 -12.41
N THR A 358 15.69 -13.08 -12.30
CA THR A 358 14.35 -13.53 -12.63
C THR A 358 13.44 -13.03 -11.52
N GLU A 359 12.71 -11.95 -11.80
CA GLU A 359 11.61 -11.51 -10.95
C GLU A 359 10.78 -12.74 -10.57
N PRO A 360 10.59 -13.04 -9.27
CA PRO A 360 9.82 -14.20 -8.87
C PRO A 360 8.38 -13.93 -9.32
N VAL A 361 7.96 -14.67 -10.36
CA VAL A 361 6.73 -14.35 -11.09
C VAL A 361 5.46 -14.46 -10.24
N ARG A 362 5.53 -15.13 -9.08
CA ARG A 362 4.43 -15.19 -8.11
C ARG A 362 4.26 -13.95 -7.24
N SER A 363 5.17 -13.00 -7.35
CA SER A 363 5.18 -11.86 -6.44
C SER A 363 4.00 -10.90 -6.67
N TYR A 364 3.59 -10.69 -7.93
CA TYR A 364 2.42 -9.88 -8.25
C TYR A 364 1.10 -10.60 -7.96
N GLU A 365 1.05 -11.94 -8.08
CA GLU A 365 -0.11 -12.75 -7.65
C GLU A 365 -0.34 -12.59 -6.14
N THR A 366 0.72 -12.71 -5.34
CA THR A 366 0.63 -12.51 -3.89
C THR A 366 0.17 -11.09 -3.57
N ARG A 367 0.71 -10.07 -4.25
CA ARG A 367 0.26 -8.68 -4.07
C ARG A 367 -1.23 -8.54 -4.38
N CYS A 368 -1.69 -9.08 -5.51
CA CYS A 368 -3.10 -9.06 -5.92
C CYS A 368 -4.00 -9.71 -4.86
N MET A 369 -3.61 -10.88 -4.35
CA MET A 369 -4.35 -11.58 -3.28
C MET A 369 -4.34 -10.81 -1.95
N ILE A 370 -3.24 -10.16 -1.57
CA ILE A 370 -3.17 -9.33 -0.37
C ILE A 370 -4.10 -8.11 -0.52
N LEU A 371 -4.01 -7.38 -1.64
CA LEU A 371 -4.87 -6.23 -1.93
C LEU A 371 -6.35 -6.62 -1.91
N ALA A 372 -6.71 -7.70 -2.63
CA ALA A 372 -8.08 -8.22 -2.65
C ALA A 372 -8.57 -8.56 -1.24
N SER A 373 -7.76 -9.28 -0.46
CA SER A 373 -8.11 -9.68 0.90
C SER A 373 -8.40 -8.47 1.79
N GLU A 374 -7.50 -7.48 1.80
CA GLU A 374 -7.66 -6.29 2.63
C GLU A 374 -8.85 -5.43 2.21
N LEU A 375 -9.11 -5.29 0.91
CA LEU A 375 -10.29 -4.60 0.39
C LEU A 375 -11.58 -5.32 0.76
N PHE A 376 -11.64 -6.66 0.65
CA PHE A 376 -12.80 -7.43 1.11
C PHE A 376 -13.05 -7.25 2.62
N LEU A 377 -11.99 -7.15 3.43
CA LEU A 377 -12.10 -6.90 4.86
C LEU A 377 -12.54 -5.47 5.20
N SER A 378 -12.33 -4.50 4.30
CA SER A 378 -12.83 -3.12 4.47
C SER A 378 -14.30 -2.94 4.08
N LEU A 379 -14.93 -3.93 3.43
CA LEU A 379 -16.34 -3.85 3.08
C LEU A 379 -17.23 -3.93 4.32
N SER A 380 -18.39 -3.27 4.26
CA SER A 380 -19.34 -3.19 5.38
C SER A 380 -19.96 -4.54 5.76
N ASP A 381 -20.19 -5.43 4.78
CA ASP A 381 -20.71 -6.79 4.98
C ASP A 381 -19.59 -7.83 5.08
N THR A 382 -18.98 -7.92 6.26
CA THR A 382 -17.95 -8.92 6.57
C THR A 382 -18.45 -10.36 6.55
N TRP A 383 -19.76 -10.62 6.64
CA TRP A 383 -20.27 -11.99 6.60
C TRP A 383 -20.08 -12.60 5.20
N THR A 384 -20.35 -11.81 4.17
CA THR A 384 -20.24 -12.19 2.76
C THR A 384 -18.82 -12.02 2.21
N SER A 385 -18.14 -10.92 2.54
CA SER A 385 -16.85 -10.58 1.93
C SER A 385 -15.67 -11.34 2.52
N THR A 386 -15.64 -11.53 3.85
CA THR A 386 -14.52 -12.17 4.53
C THR A 386 -14.21 -13.60 4.07
N PRO A 387 -15.17 -14.45 3.66
CA PRO A 387 -14.87 -15.72 2.99
C PRO A 387 -13.90 -15.62 1.80
N TYR A 388 -14.01 -14.58 0.98
CA TYR A 388 -13.09 -14.36 -0.16
C TYR A 388 -11.69 -13.99 0.33
N ALA A 389 -11.59 -13.11 1.33
CA ALA A 389 -10.31 -12.81 1.97
C ALA A 389 -9.66 -14.05 2.59
N ILE A 390 -10.44 -14.90 3.26
CA ILE A 390 -9.94 -16.17 3.82
C ILE A 390 -9.38 -17.06 2.72
N GLN A 391 -10.12 -17.23 1.61
CA GLN A 391 -9.68 -18.05 0.48
C GLN A 391 -8.31 -17.58 -0.03
N TYR A 392 -8.14 -16.29 -0.30
CA TYR A 392 -6.88 -15.75 -0.79
C TYR A 392 -5.74 -15.86 0.21
N LEU A 393 -5.98 -15.62 1.50
CA LEU A 393 -4.97 -15.80 2.55
C LEU A 393 -4.57 -17.27 2.74
N GLU A 394 -5.51 -18.21 2.60
CA GLU A 394 -5.22 -19.65 2.60
C GLU A 394 -4.37 -20.03 1.37
N THR A 395 -4.73 -19.57 0.17
CA THR A 395 -3.92 -19.76 -1.05
C THR A 395 -2.52 -19.15 -0.93
N ILE A 396 -2.36 -18.00 -0.29
CA ILE A 396 -1.05 -17.40 -0.02
C ILE A 396 -0.19 -18.34 0.84
N LEU A 397 -0.76 -18.95 1.88
CA LEU A 397 -0.02 -19.88 2.75
C LEU A 397 0.34 -21.19 2.05
N ASP A 398 -0.51 -21.67 1.15
CA ASP A 398 -0.33 -22.94 0.46
C ASP A 398 0.61 -22.84 -0.75
N GLU A 399 0.53 -21.74 -1.51
CA GLU A 399 1.16 -21.65 -2.84
C GLU A 399 2.29 -20.61 -2.94
N CYS A 400 2.35 -19.62 -2.05
CA CYS A 400 3.32 -18.53 -2.13
C CYS A 400 4.56 -18.79 -1.28
N LYS A 401 5.73 -18.37 -1.78
CA LYS A 401 7.03 -18.57 -1.10
C LYS A 401 7.35 -17.42 -0.15
N LEU A 402 6.45 -17.13 0.79
CA LEU A 402 6.70 -16.16 1.85
C LEU A 402 7.74 -16.68 2.84
N GLY A 403 8.51 -15.76 3.44
CA GLY A 403 9.40 -16.09 4.55
C GLY A 403 8.62 -16.50 5.81
N PRO A 404 9.28 -17.17 6.78
CA PRO A 404 8.61 -17.71 7.97
C PRO A 404 7.81 -16.67 8.77
N CYS A 405 8.37 -15.49 9.04
CA CYS A 405 7.68 -14.45 9.79
C CYS A 405 6.50 -13.90 8.99
N SER A 406 6.69 -13.68 7.68
CA SER A 406 5.64 -13.21 6.77
C SER A 406 4.47 -14.19 6.69
N GLN A 407 4.73 -15.49 6.67
CA GLN A 407 3.68 -16.51 6.74
C GLN A 407 2.90 -16.43 8.05
N ILE A 408 3.58 -16.20 9.18
CA ILE A 408 2.91 -16.13 10.49
C ILE A 408 2.01 -14.89 10.56
N MET A 409 2.41 -13.76 9.97
CA MET A 409 1.54 -12.58 9.82
C MET A 409 0.24 -12.93 9.10
N VAL A 410 0.30 -13.75 8.04
CA VAL A 410 -0.89 -14.24 7.31
C VAL A 410 -1.73 -15.19 8.19
N TRP A 411 -1.11 -16.08 8.98
CA TRP A 411 -1.82 -16.94 9.94
C TRP A 411 -2.59 -16.13 10.99
N GLU A 412 -1.98 -15.07 11.51
CA GLU A 412 -2.67 -14.19 12.43
C GLU A 412 -3.79 -13.40 11.74
N ARG A 413 -3.58 -12.94 10.51
CA ARG A 413 -4.61 -12.25 9.74
C ARG A 413 -5.81 -13.15 9.48
N LEU A 414 -5.60 -14.43 9.19
CA LEU A 414 -6.66 -15.44 9.10
C LEU A 414 -7.46 -15.57 10.40
N SER A 415 -6.78 -15.57 11.55
CA SER A 415 -7.47 -15.52 12.85
C SER A 415 -8.40 -14.30 12.93
N ASP A 416 -7.92 -13.13 12.54
CA ASP A 416 -8.70 -11.90 12.59
C ASP A 416 -9.88 -11.94 11.61
N CYS A 417 -9.71 -12.50 10.41
CA CYS A 417 -10.80 -12.76 9.47
C CYS A 417 -11.90 -13.61 10.11
N TYR A 418 -11.55 -14.72 10.76
CA TYR A 418 -12.53 -15.54 11.48
C TYR A 418 -13.18 -14.75 12.62
N ASN A 419 -12.44 -13.92 13.35
CA ASN A 419 -13.01 -13.12 14.43
C ASN A 419 -14.02 -12.07 13.92
N LEU A 420 -13.81 -11.52 12.72
CA LEU A 420 -14.71 -10.56 12.06
C LEU A 420 -15.99 -11.20 11.51
N ARG A 421 -16.04 -12.53 11.33
CA ARG A 421 -17.24 -13.26 10.89
C ARG A 421 -18.23 -13.45 12.04
N VAL A 422 -19.00 -12.40 12.30
CA VAL A 422 -20.16 -12.40 13.18
C VAL A 422 -21.41 -12.54 12.30
N ASP A 423 -22.23 -13.57 12.55
CA ASP A 423 -23.50 -13.75 11.85
C ASP A 423 -24.39 -12.50 12.02
N PRO A 424 -24.98 -11.93 10.94
CA PRO A 424 -25.84 -10.76 11.03
C PRO A 424 -26.98 -10.89 12.05
N ARG A 425 -27.47 -12.12 12.30
CA ARG A 425 -28.50 -12.41 13.30
C ARG A 425 -28.08 -12.05 14.72
N ILE A 426 -26.78 -12.07 15.03
CA ILE A 426 -26.26 -11.64 16.34
C ILE A 426 -26.35 -10.12 16.51
N LYS A 427 -25.99 -9.34 15.47
CA LYS A 427 -25.99 -7.87 15.55
C LYS A 427 -27.39 -7.31 15.84
N HIS A 428 -28.43 -7.90 15.25
CA HIS A 428 -29.82 -7.54 15.52
C HIS A 428 -30.28 -7.87 16.94
N ARG A 429 -29.79 -8.98 17.53
CA ARG A 429 -30.11 -9.37 18.91
C ARG A 429 -29.46 -8.46 19.95
N VAL A 430 -28.18 -8.12 19.77
CA VAL A 430 -27.47 -7.18 20.67
C VAL A 430 -28.08 -5.77 20.58
N GLY A 431 -28.51 -5.34 19.39
CA GLY A 431 -29.24 -4.08 19.21
C GLY A 431 -30.61 -4.07 19.88
N ALA A 432 -31.35 -5.18 19.87
CA ALA A 432 -32.62 -5.34 20.57
C ALA A 432 -32.42 -5.35 22.11
N MET A 433 -31.44 -6.11 22.61
CA MET A 433 -31.11 -6.16 24.05
C MET A 433 -30.66 -4.79 24.60
N LYS A 434 -29.88 -4.00 23.83
CA LYS A 434 -29.52 -2.62 24.23
C LYS A 434 -30.70 -1.66 24.23
N LYS A 435 -31.73 -1.93 23.41
CA LYS A 435 -32.96 -1.13 23.37
C LYS A 435 -33.88 -1.49 24.52
N ASP A 436 -34.03 -2.78 24.82
CA ASP A 436 -34.77 -3.28 25.98
C ASP A 436 -34.11 -2.85 27.31
N ALA A 437 -32.78 -2.82 27.39
CA ALA A 437 -32.04 -2.31 28.55
C ALA A 437 -32.25 -0.79 28.76
N LYS A 438 -32.34 -0.02 27.67
CA LYS A 438 -32.60 1.42 27.73
C LYS A 438 -34.05 1.73 28.14
N ASP A 439 -34.99 0.90 27.71
CA ASP A 439 -36.41 1.00 28.10
C ASP A 439 -36.67 0.46 29.54
N THR A 440 -35.74 -0.32 30.11
CA THR A 440 -35.81 -0.79 31.51
C THR A 440 -35.03 0.06 32.52
N GLU A 441 -33.99 0.80 32.10
CA GLU A 441 -33.30 1.78 32.95
C GLU A 441 -34.19 2.98 33.33
N ASP A 442 -35.19 3.34 32.51
CA ASP A 442 -36.15 4.41 32.81
C ASP A 442 -37.21 4.02 33.86
N LEU A 443 -37.22 2.77 34.37
CA LEU A 443 -38.28 2.28 35.25
C LEU A 443 -37.85 1.64 36.57
N ARG A 444 -36.55 1.47 36.88
CA ARG A 444 -36.15 0.89 38.19
C ARG A 444 -34.88 1.50 38.75
N GLY A 445 -35.04 2.27 39.82
CA GLY A 445 -33.97 2.63 40.73
C GLY A 445 -33.38 1.40 41.43
N GLU A 446 -32.06 1.47 41.63
CA GLU A 446 -31.21 0.70 42.53
C GLU A 446 -31.53 -0.79 42.74
N HIS A 447 -30.76 -1.69 42.14
CA HIS A 447 -30.26 -2.89 42.83
C HIS A 447 -29.03 -3.52 42.13
N LYS A 448 -28.15 -4.06 42.98
CA LYS A 448 -26.84 -4.65 42.73
C LYS A 448 -26.78 -5.66 41.58
N TYR A 449 -25.75 -5.51 40.74
CA TYR A 449 -25.31 -6.51 39.77
C TYR A 449 -24.87 -7.80 40.48
N SER A 450 -25.60 -8.89 40.24
CA SER A 450 -25.12 -10.25 40.48
C SER A 450 -24.58 -10.80 39.16
N THR A 451 -23.30 -11.15 39.19
CA THR A 451 -22.63 -12.02 38.22
C THR A 451 -23.18 -13.45 38.30
N ASP A 452 -23.00 -14.20 37.22
CA ASP A 452 -23.28 -15.64 37.03
C ASP A 452 -24.73 -16.08 36.88
N HIS A 453 -25.19 -16.12 35.62
CA HIS A 453 -25.96 -17.24 35.10
C HIS A 453 -25.80 -17.33 33.58
N PHE A 454 -25.13 -18.39 33.10
CA PHE A 454 -25.16 -18.81 31.70
C PHE A 454 -26.62 -19.14 31.33
N THR A 455 -27.25 -18.29 30.53
CA THR A 455 -28.55 -18.60 29.92
C THR A 455 -28.33 -19.30 28.58
N ASP A 456 -29.22 -20.23 28.21
CA ASP A 456 -29.20 -20.96 26.93
C ASP A 456 -29.16 -20.04 25.69
N GLU A 457 -29.50 -18.75 25.87
CA GLU A 457 -29.44 -17.73 24.82
C GLU A 457 -28.00 -17.35 24.40
N ASP A 458 -27.02 -17.50 25.29
CA ASP A 458 -25.60 -17.20 25.01
C ASP A 458 -24.87 -18.31 24.26
N ILE A 459 -25.25 -19.58 24.43
CA ILE A 459 -24.62 -20.68 23.69
C ILE A 459 -24.97 -20.60 22.19
N LEU A 460 -26.21 -20.21 21.87
CA LEU A 460 -26.63 -19.97 20.50
C LEU A 460 -25.94 -18.73 19.92
N SER A 461 -25.73 -17.68 20.71
CA SER A 461 -25.00 -16.48 20.29
C SER A 461 -23.52 -16.79 20.03
N GLU A 462 -22.89 -17.60 20.89
CA GLU A 462 -21.52 -18.10 20.71
C GLU A 462 -21.36 -18.94 19.44
N GLY A 463 -22.29 -19.87 19.18
CA GLY A 463 -22.28 -20.74 17.99
C GLY A 463 -22.47 -19.99 16.66
N LEU A 464 -23.01 -18.78 16.71
CA LEU A 464 -23.17 -17.88 15.58
C LEU A 464 -21.93 -16.96 15.37
N THR A 465 -20.95 -17.02 16.27
CA THR A 465 -19.63 -16.41 16.08
C THR A 465 -18.61 -17.45 15.63
N ARG A 466 -17.49 -17.00 15.06
CA ARG A 466 -16.33 -17.86 14.75
C ARG A 466 -15.17 -17.66 15.73
N ARG A 467 -15.43 -17.16 16.94
CA ARG A 467 -14.41 -16.84 17.96
C ARG A 467 -13.49 -18.01 18.31
N ARG A 468 -14.05 -19.21 18.51
CA ARG A 468 -13.24 -20.41 18.81
C ARG A 468 -12.32 -20.81 17.64
N LYS A 469 -12.79 -20.62 16.40
CA LYS A 469 -11.98 -20.85 15.20
C LYS A 469 -10.89 -19.78 15.08
N ALA A 470 -11.21 -18.52 15.33
CA ALA A 470 -10.22 -17.44 15.40
C ALA A 470 -9.12 -17.74 16.43
N ALA A 471 -9.51 -18.09 17.67
CA ALA A 471 -8.58 -18.47 18.73
C ALA A 471 -7.69 -19.67 18.36
N PHE A 472 -8.22 -20.62 17.59
CA PHE A 472 -7.43 -21.76 17.10
C PHE A 472 -6.34 -21.33 16.11
N PHE A 473 -6.68 -20.49 15.11
CA PHE A 473 -5.69 -19.94 14.17
C PHE A 473 -4.66 -19.06 14.89
N ARG A 474 -5.10 -18.30 15.90
CA ARG A 474 -4.23 -17.49 16.76
C ARG A 474 -3.26 -18.36 17.57
N LEU A 475 -3.70 -19.50 18.08
CA LEU A 475 -2.85 -20.47 18.77
C LEU A 475 -1.83 -21.13 17.82
N ILE A 476 -2.22 -21.42 16.57
CA ILE A 476 -1.28 -21.89 15.54
C ILE A 476 -0.21 -20.83 15.27
N ALA A 477 -0.60 -19.56 15.12
CA ALA A 477 0.34 -18.47 14.93
C ALA A 477 1.31 -18.35 16.13
N ALA A 478 0.80 -18.42 17.36
CA ALA A 478 1.64 -18.43 18.57
C ALA A 478 2.68 -19.57 18.56
N LYS A 479 2.27 -20.78 18.15
CA LYS A 479 3.19 -21.91 18.01
C LYS A 479 4.30 -21.61 16.99
N LYS A 480 3.93 -21.08 15.83
CA LYS A 480 4.89 -20.75 14.77
C LYS A 480 5.84 -19.61 15.16
N TRP A 481 5.37 -18.62 15.91
CA TRP A 481 6.24 -17.59 16.48
C TRP A 481 7.26 -18.16 17.47
N ALA A 482 6.86 -19.14 18.28
CA ALA A 482 7.78 -19.84 19.17
C ALA A 482 8.87 -20.60 18.38
N GLU A 483 8.52 -21.21 17.24
CA GLU A 483 9.48 -21.83 16.31
C GLU A 483 10.49 -20.81 15.75
N GLN A 484 10.06 -19.55 15.53
CA GLN A 484 10.93 -18.43 15.13
C GLN A 484 11.59 -17.69 16.30
N LYS A 485 11.41 -18.17 17.54
CA LYS A 485 11.92 -17.53 18.78
C LYS A 485 11.44 -16.09 19.00
N GLN A 486 10.30 -15.70 18.41
CA GLN A 486 9.69 -14.38 18.56
C GLN A 486 8.74 -14.36 19.78
N TRP A 487 9.31 -14.45 20.98
CA TRP A 487 8.54 -14.67 22.22
C TRP A 487 7.59 -13.54 22.59
N ARG A 488 7.90 -12.29 22.22
CA ARG A 488 6.98 -11.15 22.40
C ARG A 488 5.67 -11.38 21.66
N GLN A 489 5.74 -11.86 20.42
CA GLN A 489 4.56 -12.19 19.61
C GLN A 489 3.80 -13.41 20.16
N VAL A 490 4.52 -14.40 20.73
CA VAL A 490 3.90 -15.54 21.42
C VAL A 490 3.06 -15.06 22.60
N SER A 491 3.65 -14.24 23.49
CA SER A 491 2.98 -13.68 24.67
C SER A 491 1.70 -12.95 24.28
N TRP A 492 1.77 -12.08 23.27
CA TRP A 492 0.61 -11.32 22.76
C TRP A 492 -0.48 -12.22 22.15
N CYS A 493 -0.10 -13.21 21.33
CA CYS A 493 -1.07 -14.15 20.78
C CYS A 493 -1.77 -14.99 21.86
N LEU A 494 -1.05 -15.37 22.94
CA LEU A 494 -1.64 -16.10 24.06
C LEU A 494 -2.60 -15.23 24.89
N LYS A 495 -2.31 -13.94 25.05
CA LYS A 495 -3.23 -12.98 25.68
C LYS A 495 -4.53 -12.83 24.88
N ASP A 496 -4.44 -12.77 23.54
CA ASP A 496 -5.60 -12.61 22.67
C ASP A 496 -6.61 -13.76 22.76
N ILE A 497 -6.16 -14.98 23.07
CA ILE A 497 -7.02 -16.18 23.15
C ILE A 497 -7.48 -16.51 24.57
N GLU A 498 -6.97 -15.82 25.58
CA GLU A 498 -7.22 -16.15 26.99
C GLU A 498 -8.71 -16.07 27.34
N SER A 499 -9.40 -15.04 26.88
CA SER A 499 -10.85 -14.89 27.08
C SER A 499 -11.67 -16.04 26.46
N THR A 500 -11.17 -16.66 25.38
CA THR A 500 -11.90 -17.73 24.68
C THR A 500 -11.62 -19.11 25.26
N TYR A 501 -10.44 -19.33 25.85
CA TYR A 501 -10.01 -20.64 26.33
C TYR A 501 -9.96 -20.78 27.85
N SER A 502 -10.01 -19.69 28.62
CA SER A 502 -9.94 -19.69 30.10
C SER A 502 -11.03 -20.55 30.75
N GLU A 503 -12.22 -20.59 30.18
CA GLU A 503 -13.35 -21.35 30.75
C GLU A 503 -13.34 -22.84 30.35
N ILE A 504 -12.46 -23.23 29.42
CA ILE A 504 -12.46 -24.56 28.81
C ILE A 504 -11.42 -25.47 29.49
N LYS A 505 -11.84 -26.14 30.57
CA LYS A 505 -10.98 -27.00 31.42
C LYS A 505 -10.11 -28.01 30.64
N PHE A 506 -10.62 -28.61 29.56
CA PHE A 506 -9.86 -29.62 28.81
C PHE A 506 -8.63 -29.03 28.09
N LEU A 507 -8.64 -27.73 27.74
CA LEU A 507 -7.53 -27.08 27.04
C LEU A 507 -6.33 -26.79 27.96
N HIS A 508 -6.53 -26.88 29.27
CA HIS A 508 -5.48 -26.72 30.29
C HIS A 508 -4.75 -28.03 30.63
N GLY A 509 -5.06 -29.13 29.93
CA GLY A 509 -4.38 -30.41 30.11
C GLY A 509 -2.87 -30.33 29.86
N ASN A 510 -2.11 -31.06 30.68
CA ASN A 510 -0.67 -31.19 30.52
C ASN A 510 -0.32 -31.83 29.17
N GLY A 511 0.55 -31.19 28.39
CA GLY A 511 1.04 -31.71 27.10
C GLY A 511 0.31 -31.19 25.85
N LEU A 512 -0.76 -30.40 26.02
CA LEU A 512 -1.44 -29.69 24.94
C LEU A 512 -0.63 -28.48 24.47
N ILE A 513 -0.92 -27.98 23.27
CA ILE A 513 -0.17 -26.88 22.65
C ILE A 513 -0.20 -25.63 23.55
N LEU A 514 -1.36 -25.28 24.10
CA LEU A 514 -1.53 -24.11 24.97
C LEU A 514 -0.66 -24.20 26.23
N SER A 515 -0.69 -25.34 26.94
CA SER A 515 0.10 -25.53 28.16
C SER A 515 1.60 -25.60 27.85
N LYS A 516 2.00 -26.23 26.74
CA LYS A 516 3.39 -26.24 26.26
C LYS A 516 3.91 -24.84 25.96
N LEU A 517 3.16 -24.01 25.25
CA LEU A 517 3.58 -22.65 24.92
C LEU A 517 3.68 -21.75 26.16
N LYS A 518 2.71 -21.84 27.09
CA LYS A 518 2.79 -21.12 28.38
C LYS A 518 4.03 -21.53 29.18
N ASN A 519 4.33 -22.84 29.25
CA ASN A 519 5.53 -23.32 29.94
C ASN A 519 6.83 -22.84 29.26
N GLN A 520 6.89 -22.87 27.93
CA GLN A 520 8.05 -22.37 27.19
C GLN A 520 8.28 -20.87 27.39
N LEU A 521 7.21 -20.08 27.42
CA LEU A 521 7.28 -18.65 27.68
C LEU A 521 7.84 -18.38 29.09
N ASN A 522 7.31 -19.06 30.10
CA ASN A 522 7.76 -18.92 31.49
C ASN A 522 9.24 -19.31 31.69
N LEU A 523 9.74 -20.31 30.95
CA LEU A 523 11.16 -20.69 31.01
C LEU A 523 12.08 -19.61 30.41
N LYS A 524 11.58 -18.84 29.43
CA LYS A 524 12.31 -17.76 28.78
C LYS A 524 12.45 -16.51 29.64
N ASP A 525 11.45 -16.20 30.46
CA ASP A 525 11.54 -15.11 31.45
C ASP A 525 12.60 -15.41 32.53
N VAL A 526 12.88 -16.68 32.80
CA VAL A 526 13.93 -17.11 33.74
C VAL A 526 15.34 -16.95 33.13
N ASP A 527 15.51 -17.20 31.82
CA ASP A 527 16.80 -17.06 31.12
C ASP A 527 17.15 -15.61 30.71
N SER A 528 16.17 -14.70 30.72
CA SER A 528 16.32 -13.29 30.32
C SER A 528 16.32 -12.30 31.48
N ALA A 529 16.23 -12.78 32.73
CA ALA A 529 16.38 -11.95 33.91
C ALA A 529 17.78 -11.30 33.93
N PRO A 530 17.90 -9.96 33.87
CA PRO A 530 19.20 -9.31 33.92
C PRO A 530 19.82 -9.59 35.30
N ARG A 531 21.07 -10.09 35.32
CA ARG A 531 21.92 -9.94 36.51
C ARG A 531 22.06 -8.44 36.77
N PRO A 532 21.93 -7.97 38.02
CA PRO A 532 21.90 -6.55 38.33
C PRO A 532 23.24 -5.93 37.93
N SER A 533 23.24 -5.16 36.85
CA SER A 533 24.29 -4.20 36.55
C SER A 533 23.66 -2.95 35.95
N GLU A 534 24.06 -1.85 36.57
CA GLU A 534 23.68 -0.44 36.50
C GLU A 534 22.82 0.05 35.32
N LYS A 535 21.69 0.64 35.68
CA LYS A 535 20.83 1.47 34.82
C LYS A 535 21.65 2.64 34.26
N ASN A 536 21.81 2.72 32.94
CA ASN A 536 21.94 4.01 32.26
C ASN A 536 20.58 4.36 31.66
N LEU A 537 19.89 5.31 32.31
CA LEU A 537 18.71 5.95 31.78
C LEU A 537 19.12 6.90 30.64
N THR A 538 18.98 6.45 29.41
CA THR A 538 18.64 7.35 28.30
C THR A 538 17.29 6.89 27.77
N ARG A 539 16.22 7.57 28.23
CA ARG A 539 14.87 7.43 27.69
C ARG A 539 14.88 7.97 26.27
N THR A 540 15.07 7.11 25.29
CA THR A 540 14.73 7.41 23.89
C THR A 540 13.23 7.18 23.77
N SER A 541 12.44 8.24 23.90
CA SER A 541 11.02 8.20 23.58
C SER A 541 10.85 8.14 22.07
N VAL A 542 10.78 6.93 21.51
CA VAL A 542 10.28 6.75 20.15
C VAL A 542 8.76 6.68 20.23
N SER A 543 8.09 7.80 19.93
CA SER A 543 6.64 7.86 19.79
C SER A 543 6.22 7.11 18.53
N PHE A 544 5.89 5.83 18.67
CA PHE A 544 5.18 5.06 17.65
C PHE A 544 3.67 5.33 17.77
N ILE A 545 3.19 6.42 17.17
CA ILE A 545 1.79 6.59 16.81
C ILE A 545 1.75 7.29 15.45
N GLY A 546 1.45 6.52 14.41
CA GLY A 546 1.06 6.95 13.07
C GLY A 546 0.04 5.94 12.56
#